data_AF-A0AAW2TDJ9-F1
#
_entry.id   AF-A0AAW2TDJ9-F1
#
_cell.length_a   1.000
_cell.length_b   1.000
_cell.length_c   1.000
_cell.angle_alpha   90.00
_cell.angle_beta   90.00
_cell.angle_gamma   90.00
#
_symmetry.space_group_name_H-M   'P 1'
#
loop_
_entity.id
_entity.type
_entity.pdbx_description
1 polymer ?
#
loop_
_entity_poly.entity_id
_entity_poly.type
_entity_poly.pdbx_seq_one_letter_code
_entity_poly.pdbx_strand_id
1 'polypeptide(L)'
;MAEHYAGARPQSQQKTQPRSHLLVKAATAATAGGSLLLLAGLTLAGTVIALTIATPLLVIFSPVLVPAAITVFLVISGFLAAGGFGLAAISMFSWMYRYVTGKKPPGAESLDTARDKLASKAREMKEMAEQYTTGSQTS
;
A
#
# COMPACT_ATOMS: atom_id res chain seq x y z
N MET A 1 -0.85 28.46 56.48
CA MET A 1 0.55 28.23 56.01
C MET A 1 0.81 26.75 56.18
N ALA A 2 1.36 26.09 55.15
CA ALA A 2 1.50 24.64 54.94
C ALA A 2 0.16 23.94 54.56
N GLU A 3 -0.05 23.60 53.28
CA GLU A 3 0.47 22.41 52.58
C GLU A 3 -0.13 21.12 53.17
N HIS A 4 -0.86 20.35 52.37
CA HIS A 4 -0.42 19.02 51.95
C HIS A 4 -1.52 18.25 51.20
N TYR A 5 -1.37 18.27 49.87
CA TYR A 5 -1.49 17.14 48.93
C TYR A 5 -2.40 15.95 49.29
N ALA A 6 -3.49 15.81 48.54
CA ALA A 6 -4.03 14.49 48.15
C ALA A 6 -4.85 14.58 46.85
N GLY A 7 -4.27 15.20 45.82
CA GLY A 7 -4.80 15.11 44.47
C GLY A 7 -4.32 13.84 43.78
N ALA A 8 -5.27 13.00 43.37
CA ALA A 8 -5.17 11.99 42.32
C ALA A 8 -4.30 10.73 42.59
N ARG A 9 -4.98 9.67 43.03
CA ARG A 9 -4.84 8.33 42.42
C ARG A 9 -5.84 8.21 41.26
N PRO A 10 -5.86 7.15 40.43
CA PRO A 10 -4.78 6.37 39.81
C PRO A 10 -5.04 6.23 38.28
N GLN A 11 -4.02 6.06 37.42
CA GLN A 11 -4.25 5.52 36.06
C GLN A 11 -3.07 4.67 35.57
N SER A 12 -2.86 3.53 36.22
CA SER A 12 -2.38 2.34 35.53
C SER A 12 -3.48 1.88 34.56
N GLN A 13 -3.58 2.56 33.41
CA GLN A 13 -4.45 2.19 32.31
C GLN A 13 -3.75 1.07 31.53
N GLN A 14 -3.63 -0.09 32.17
CA GLN A 14 -3.34 -1.34 31.50
C GLN A 14 -4.54 -1.60 30.58
N LYS A 15 -4.40 -1.21 29.31
CA LYS A 15 -5.42 -1.36 28.27
C LYS A 15 -5.66 -2.86 28.06
N THR A 16 -6.60 -3.39 28.84
CA THR A 16 -7.24 -4.69 28.62
C THR A 16 -7.77 -4.69 27.19
N GLN A 17 -7.04 -5.32 26.26
CA GLN A 17 -7.54 -5.57 24.92
C GLN A 17 -8.81 -6.41 25.05
N PRO A 18 -9.97 -5.93 24.58
CA PRO A 18 -11.17 -6.73 24.61
C PRO A 18 -11.06 -7.80 23.53
N ARG A 19 -11.37 -9.06 23.87
CA ARG A 19 -11.38 -10.23 22.97
C ARG A 19 -12.04 -9.97 21.60
N SER A 20 -12.96 -9.01 21.51
CA SER A 20 -13.59 -8.56 20.28
C SER A 20 -12.60 -8.05 19.21
N HIS A 21 -11.51 -7.37 19.58
CA HIS A 21 -10.51 -6.94 18.59
C HIS A 21 -9.68 -8.12 18.04
N LEU A 22 -9.44 -9.15 18.85
CA LEU A 22 -8.80 -10.38 18.38
C LEU A 22 -9.71 -11.14 17.41
N LEU A 23 -11.01 -11.21 17.72
CA LEU A 23 -12.00 -11.85 16.85
C LEU A 23 -12.13 -11.11 15.51
N VAL A 24 -12.12 -9.78 15.51
CA VAL A 24 -12.15 -8.98 14.28
C VAL A 24 -10.85 -9.15 13.47
N LYS A 25 -9.68 -9.11 14.12
CA LYS A 25 -8.40 -9.37 13.44
C LYS A 25 -8.33 -10.78 12.86
N ALA A 26 -8.78 -11.78 13.62
CA ALA A 26 -8.81 -13.16 13.17
C ALA A 26 -9.80 -13.36 12.02
N ALA A 27 -10.98 -12.73 12.07
CA ALA A 27 -11.95 -12.77 10.99
C ALA A 27 -11.40 -12.13 9.71
N THR A 28 -10.76 -10.96 9.80
CA THR A 28 -10.11 -10.33 8.63
C THR A 28 -8.96 -11.17 8.10
N ALA A 29 -8.12 -11.74 8.97
CA ALA A 29 -7.04 -12.62 8.56
C ALA A 29 -7.56 -13.93 7.94
N ALA A 30 -8.67 -14.48 8.45
CA ALA A 30 -9.31 -15.67 7.90
C ALA A 30 -9.95 -15.38 6.54
N THR A 31 -10.59 -14.22 6.36
CA THR A 31 -11.13 -13.81 5.05
C THR A 31 -10.01 -13.57 4.05
N ALA A 32 -8.96 -12.82 4.42
CA ALA A 32 -7.82 -12.58 3.54
C ALA A 32 -7.07 -13.88 3.22
N GLY A 33 -6.79 -14.70 4.23
CA GLY A 33 -6.19 -16.01 4.09
C GLY A 33 -7.04 -16.95 3.25
N GLY A 34 -8.35 -16.96 3.46
CA GLY A 34 -9.31 -17.75 2.69
C GLY A 34 -9.38 -17.33 1.23
N SER A 35 -9.45 -16.03 0.94
CA SER A 35 -9.37 -15.50 -0.43
C SER A 35 -8.04 -15.87 -1.10
N LEU A 36 -6.92 -15.74 -0.40
CA LEU A 36 -5.60 -16.16 -0.91
C LEU A 36 -5.51 -17.67 -1.14
N LEU A 37 -6.06 -18.49 -0.24
CA LEU A 37 -6.13 -19.95 -0.37
C LEU A 37 -6.99 -20.36 -1.56
N LEU A 38 -8.15 -19.73 -1.76
CA LEU A 38 -9.01 -19.98 -2.91
C LEU A 38 -8.31 -19.57 -4.21
N LEU A 39 -7.66 -18.41 -4.24
CA LEU A 39 -6.93 -17.92 -5.42
C LEU A 39 -5.72 -18.82 -5.73
N ALA A 40 -4.97 -19.23 -4.71
CA ALA A 40 -3.85 -20.15 -4.84
C ALA A 40 -4.31 -21.53 -5.30
N GLY A 41 -5.39 -22.07 -4.72
CA GLY A 41 -6.00 -23.33 -5.11
C GLY A 41 -6.50 -23.30 -6.55
N LEU A 42 -7.18 -22.22 -6.95
CA LEU A 42 -7.67 -22.05 -8.32
C LEU A 42 -6.51 -21.89 -9.32
N THR A 43 -5.48 -21.12 -8.96
CA THR A 43 -4.26 -20.97 -9.77
C THR A 43 -3.54 -22.30 -9.91
N LEU A 44 -3.40 -23.07 -8.84
CA LEU A 44 -2.76 -24.38 -8.84
C LEU A 44 -3.57 -25.39 -9.65
N ALA A 45 -4.88 -25.48 -9.43
CA ALA A 45 -5.77 -26.35 -10.20
C ALA A 45 -5.76 -25.97 -11.70
N GLY A 46 -5.87 -24.68 -12.01
CA GLY A 46 -5.75 -24.16 -13.36
C GLY A 46 -4.41 -24.50 -14.00
N THR A 47 -3.30 -24.37 -13.25
CA THR A 47 -1.95 -24.75 -13.70
C THR A 47 -1.84 -26.24 -13.95
N VAL A 48 -2.34 -27.10 -13.06
CA VAL A 48 -2.29 -28.56 -13.22
C VAL A 48 -3.13 -29.01 -14.42
N ILE A 49 -4.34 -28.47 -14.59
CA ILE A 49 -5.21 -28.77 -15.74
C ILE A 49 -4.54 -28.27 -17.03
N ALA A 50 -4.01 -27.04 -17.02
CA ALA A 50 -3.28 -26.48 -18.15
C ALA A 50 -2.05 -27.31 -18.49
N LEU A 51 -1.25 -27.77 -17.52
CA LEU A 51 -0.12 -28.68 -17.76
C LEU A 51 -0.57 -30.00 -18.36
N THR A 52 -1.65 -30.59 -17.82
CA THR A 52 -2.18 -31.88 -18.29
C THR A 52 -2.64 -31.80 -19.75
N ILE A 53 -3.24 -30.67 -20.15
CA ILE A 53 -3.66 -30.41 -21.54
C ILE A 53 -2.48 -29.96 -22.41
N ALA A 54 -1.55 -29.19 -21.85
CA ALA A 54 -0.38 -28.68 -22.55
C ALA A 54 0.63 -29.79 -22.86
N THR A 55 0.87 -30.76 -21.97
CA THR A 55 1.83 -31.84 -22.22
C THR A 55 1.58 -32.60 -23.54
N PRO A 56 0.36 -33.04 -23.87
CA PRO A 56 0.08 -33.63 -25.18
C PRO A 56 -0.02 -32.60 -26.32
N LEU A 57 -0.51 -31.38 -26.09
CA LEU A 57 -0.66 -30.35 -27.14
C LEU A 57 0.65 -29.68 -27.54
N LEU A 58 1.60 -29.48 -26.61
CA LEU A 58 2.93 -28.91 -26.88
C LEU A 58 3.75 -29.83 -27.79
N VAL A 59 3.47 -31.13 -27.77
CA VAL A 59 4.14 -32.15 -28.60
C VAL A 59 3.62 -32.14 -30.05
N ILE A 60 2.33 -31.81 -30.29
CA ILE A 60 1.73 -31.81 -31.64
C ILE A 60 1.63 -30.39 -32.25
N PHE A 61 1.38 -29.36 -31.45
CA PHE A 61 1.02 -28.01 -31.90
C PHE A 61 2.06 -26.93 -31.53
N SER A 62 3.32 -27.32 -31.30
CA SER A 62 4.45 -26.42 -30.99
C SER A 62 4.46 -25.07 -31.77
N PRO A 63 4.09 -25.01 -33.08
CA PRO A 63 4.03 -23.75 -33.81
C PRO A 63 2.81 -22.84 -33.52
N VAL A 64 1.70 -23.38 -33.00
CA VAL A 64 0.40 -22.68 -32.86
C VAL A 64 0.09 -22.31 -31.40
N LEU A 65 0.55 -23.10 -30.44
CA LEU A 65 0.27 -22.86 -29.02
C LEU A 65 1.12 -21.72 -28.42
N VAL A 66 2.34 -21.52 -28.92
CA VAL A 66 3.21 -20.41 -28.49
C VAL A 66 2.53 -19.03 -28.70
N PRO A 67 1.96 -18.72 -29.89
CA PRO A 67 1.15 -17.53 -30.09
C PRO A 67 -0.07 -17.40 -29.15
N ALA A 68 -0.78 -18.50 -28.90
CA ALA A 68 -1.98 -18.49 -28.06
C ALA A 68 -1.65 -18.18 -26.59
N ALA A 69 -0.57 -18.77 -26.06
CA ALA A 69 -0.11 -18.51 -24.69
C ALA A 69 0.30 -17.05 -24.48
N ILE A 70 1.02 -16.46 -25.45
CA ILE A 70 1.38 -15.03 -25.43
C ILE A 70 0.12 -14.16 -25.38
N THR A 71 -0.90 -14.50 -26.18
CA THR A 71 -2.17 -13.76 -26.22
C THR A 71 -2.88 -13.80 -24.87
N VAL A 72 -2.98 -14.97 -24.23
CA VAL A 72 -3.61 -15.09 -22.91
C VAL A 72 -2.83 -14.32 -21.85
N PHE A 73 -1.49 -14.38 -21.87
CA PHE A 73 -0.65 -13.63 -20.94
C PHE A 73 -0.82 -12.11 -21.11
N LEU A 74 -0.89 -11.63 -22.36
CA LEU A 74 -1.18 -10.24 -22.69
C LEU A 74 -2.58 -9.82 -22.24
N VAL A 75 -3.59 -10.67 -22.40
CA VAL A 75 -4.96 -10.37 -21.94
C VAL A 75 -5.00 -10.24 -20.42
N ILE A 76 -4.40 -11.18 -19.69
CA ILE A 76 -4.36 -11.13 -18.21
C ILE A 76 -3.56 -9.92 -17.74
N SER A 77 -2.37 -9.69 -18.31
CA SER A 77 -1.51 -8.57 -17.97
C SER A 77 -2.17 -7.22 -18.29
N GLY A 78 -2.77 -7.10 -19.48
CA GLY A 78 -3.51 -5.92 -19.91
C GLY A 78 -4.75 -5.67 -19.06
N PHE A 79 -5.47 -6.71 -18.64
CA PHE A 79 -6.62 -6.58 -17.75
C PHE A 79 -6.19 -6.17 -16.33
N LEU A 80 -5.10 -6.73 -15.79
CA LEU A 80 -4.52 -6.30 -14.51
C LEU A 80 -4.06 -4.83 -14.58
N ALA A 81 -3.38 -4.45 -15.65
CA ALA A 81 -2.94 -3.09 -15.89
C ALA A 81 -4.13 -2.14 -16.00
N ALA A 82 -5.15 -2.47 -16.80
CA ALA A 82 -6.37 -1.68 -16.95
C ALA A 82 -7.18 -1.60 -15.64
N GLY A 83 -7.24 -2.67 -14.85
CA GLY A 83 -7.86 -2.68 -13.54
C GLY A 83 -7.16 -1.74 -12.56
N GLY A 84 -5.83 -1.81 -12.46
CA GLY A 84 -5.03 -0.89 -11.63
C GLY A 84 -5.15 0.57 -12.08
N PHE A 85 -5.09 0.80 -13.40
CA PHE A 85 -5.21 2.14 -13.97
C PHE A 85 -6.63 2.72 -13.81
N GLY A 86 -7.67 1.88 -13.83
CA GLY A 86 -9.05 2.29 -13.57
C GLY A 86 -9.23 2.86 -12.17
N LEU A 87 -8.70 2.18 -11.13
CA LEU A 87 -8.72 2.72 -9.77
C LEU A 87 -7.90 4.01 -9.65
N ALA A 88 -6.73 4.08 -10.31
CA ALA A 88 -5.91 5.28 -10.33
C ALA A 88 -6.64 6.48 -10.98
N ALA A 89 -7.32 6.25 -12.11
CA ALA A 89 -8.11 7.25 -12.81
C ALA A 89 -9.29 7.74 -11.96
N ILE A 90 -10.03 6.83 -11.31
CA ILE A 90 -11.12 7.18 -10.40
C ILE A 90 -10.61 8.00 -9.21
N SER A 91 -9.45 7.63 -8.66
CA SER A 91 -8.82 8.37 -7.56
C SER A 91 -8.45 9.80 -7.98
N MET A 92 -7.79 9.96 -9.12
CA MET A 92 -7.40 11.27 -9.66
C MET A 92 -8.63 12.12 -9.98
N PHE A 93 -9.66 11.52 -10.59
CA PHE A 93 -10.91 12.19 -10.91
C PHE A 93 -11.69 12.60 -9.65
N SER A 94 -11.73 11.75 -8.63
CA SER A 94 -12.34 12.07 -7.34
C SER A 94 -11.62 13.24 -6.66
N TRP A 95 -10.29 13.26 -6.71
CA TRP A 95 -9.46 14.34 -6.18
C TRP A 95 -9.72 15.66 -6.91
N MET A 96 -9.76 15.62 -8.25
CA MET A 96 -10.05 16.77 -9.10
C MET A 96 -11.47 17.30 -8.87
N TYR A 97 -12.48 16.43 -8.94
CA TYR A 97 -13.89 16.79 -8.74
C TYR A 97 -14.12 17.43 -7.37
N ARG A 98 -13.46 16.89 -6.34
CA ARG A 98 -13.50 17.40 -4.98
C ARG A 98 -12.84 18.78 -4.86
N TYR A 99 -11.74 18.99 -5.56
CA TYR A 99 -11.06 20.28 -5.67
C TYR A 99 -11.93 21.37 -6.33
N VAL A 100 -12.54 21.09 -7.50
CA VAL A 100 -13.45 22.06 -8.16
C VAL A 100 -14.74 22.31 -7.38
N THR A 101 -15.22 21.32 -6.62
CA THR A 101 -16.39 21.48 -5.73
C THR A 101 -16.04 22.23 -4.42
N GLY A 102 -14.79 22.68 -4.25
CA GLY A 102 -14.34 23.44 -3.07
C GLY A 102 -14.24 22.61 -1.79
N LYS A 103 -14.46 21.29 -1.86
CA LYS A 103 -14.28 20.38 -0.74
C LYS A 103 -12.80 20.01 -0.69
N LYS A 104 -12.05 20.57 0.26
CA LYS A 104 -10.62 20.26 0.47
C LYS A 104 -10.39 18.74 0.39
N PRO A 105 -9.59 18.25 -0.59
CA PRO A 105 -9.45 16.82 -0.79
C PRO A 105 -8.57 16.20 0.30
N PRO A 106 -8.93 15.00 0.81
CA PRO A 106 -8.12 14.29 1.79
C PRO A 106 -6.74 14.00 1.16
N GLY A 107 -5.68 14.55 1.78
CA GLY A 107 -4.30 14.40 1.31
C GLY A 107 -3.63 15.69 0.81
N ALA A 108 -4.38 16.77 0.54
CA ALA A 108 -3.75 18.07 0.30
C ALA A 108 -3.02 18.59 1.55
N GLU A 109 -3.56 18.27 2.74
CA GLU A 109 -2.98 18.55 4.06
C GLU A 109 -1.78 17.64 4.42
N SER A 110 -1.73 16.42 3.90
CA SER A 110 -0.55 15.57 4.05
C SER A 110 0.55 15.99 3.08
N LEU A 111 0.20 16.46 1.87
CA LEU A 111 1.15 17.09 0.95
C LEU A 111 1.70 18.39 1.56
N ASP A 112 0.84 19.35 1.90
CA ASP A 112 0.86 20.17 3.14
C ASP A 112 2.05 20.04 4.12
N THR A 113 1.79 19.13 5.04
CA THR A 113 2.66 18.78 6.15
C THR A 113 3.96 18.14 5.66
N ALA A 114 3.94 17.38 4.56
CA ALA A 114 5.14 16.77 4.01
C ALA A 114 6.06 17.81 3.36
N ARG A 115 5.53 18.80 2.64
CA ARG A 115 6.32 19.88 2.04
C ARG A 115 6.90 20.81 3.11
N ASP A 116 6.15 21.14 4.15
CA ASP A 116 6.67 21.94 5.28
C ASP A 116 7.80 21.21 6.03
N LYS A 117 7.62 19.90 6.29
CA LYS A 117 8.65 19.06 6.91
C LYS A 117 9.87 18.87 5.99
N LEU A 118 9.68 18.77 4.69
CA LEU A 118 10.76 18.65 3.72
C LEU A 118 11.52 19.98 3.56
N ALA A 119 10.82 21.11 3.54
CA ALA A 119 11.40 22.44 3.43
C ALA A 119 12.21 22.81 4.68
N SER A 120 11.72 22.47 5.88
CA SER A 120 12.47 22.67 7.12
C SER A 120 13.73 21.82 7.17
N LYS A 121 13.67 20.55 6.79
CA LYS A 121 14.85 19.67 6.67
C LYS A 121 15.85 20.14 5.63
N ALA A 122 15.38 20.65 4.49
CA ALA A 122 16.24 21.21 3.46
C ALA A 122 16.99 22.47 3.94
N ARG A 123 16.33 23.32 4.75
CA ARG A 123 16.98 24.48 5.38
C ARG A 123 18.05 24.05 6.38
N GLU A 124 17.77 23.08 7.24
CA GLU A 124 18.77 22.58 8.21
C GLU A 124 20.00 22.00 7.50
N MET A 125 19.81 21.21 6.43
CA MET A 125 20.94 20.66 5.67
C MET A 125 21.76 21.74 4.95
N LYS A 126 21.09 22.78 4.41
CA LYS A 126 21.78 23.92 3.82
C LYS A 126 22.63 24.65 4.85
N GLU A 127 22.10 24.87 6.05
CA GLU A 127 22.82 25.55 7.13
C GLU A 127 24.00 24.72 7.65
N MET A 128 23.84 23.39 7.76
CA MET A 128 24.95 22.50 8.09
C MET A 128 26.03 22.50 7.00
N ALA A 129 25.64 22.41 5.72
CA ALA A 129 26.58 22.48 4.61
C ALA A 129 27.34 23.81 4.57
N GLU A 130 26.67 24.93 4.89
CA GLU A 130 27.28 26.25 5.02
C GLU A 130 28.25 26.34 6.22
N GLN A 131 27.97 25.66 7.34
CA GLN A 131 28.92 25.56 8.45
C GLN A 131 30.15 24.70 8.11
N TYR A 132 29.99 23.57 7.40
CA TYR A 132 31.12 22.74 6.98
C TYR A 132 32.00 23.43 5.92
N THR A 133 31.41 24.21 5.00
CA THR A 133 32.19 24.98 4.00
C THR A 133 32.81 26.26 4.58
N THR A 134 32.25 26.83 5.65
CA THR A 134 32.82 28.01 6.32
C THR A 134 33.93 27.60 7.30
N GLY A 135 33.77 26.48 8.01
CA GLY A 135 34.80 25.93 8.90
C GLY A 135 36.03 25.38 8.18
N SER A 136 35.94 25.10 6.87
CA SER A 136 37.07 24.68 6.04
C SER A 136 37.87 25.84 5.43
N GLN A 137 37.42 27.10 5.60
CA GLN A 137 38.16 28.31 5.21
C GLN A 137 38.94 28.97 6.36
N THR A 138 38.89 28.42 7.58
CA THR A 138 39.57 28.98 8.78
C THR A 138 40.77 28.13 9.26
N SER A 139 41.42 27.35 8.40
CA SER A 139 42.74 26.75 8.68
C SER A 139 43.81 27.29 7.75
#